data_AF-A0A0F7U1A3-F1
#
_entry.id   AF-A0A0F7U1A3-F1
#
_cell.length_a   1.000
_cell.length_b   1.000
_cell.length_c   1.000
_cell.angle_alpha   90.00
_cell.angle_beta   90.00
_cell.angle_gamma   90.00
#
_symmetry.space_group_name_H-M   'P 1'
#
loop_
_entity.id
_entity.type
_entity.pdbx_description
1 polymer ?
#
loop_
_entity_poly.entity_id
_entity_poly.type
_entity_poly.pdbx_seq_one_letter_code
_entity_poly.pdbx_strand_id
1 'polypeptide(L)'
;MVLMPSMISLYSFTRFVISDFIEYSNLEKMKSRNEETMDLPSPPRDIAMVGAGIAGIACALALSRELSPFVPNLNITIYKRHDTLFNLGGAINLTSVAQRHLVKLGVLDELDRMGSDGGAEVDAIELFSMYSGRSIGSIDFIDHNGNGFGGYKGRRVMRIILSMAMMTVIDRTPIVNLVFGKKVIGGEEISDKAVIHFSDQSEVIVELVIGCDGVHSAVRTRWVDPDCASQYTGMSFLQATLSANSLFPPHFQSSALNISRHGSVLTSFCDRDREQIFATAIFQFDQADLSHHRLEPGQDWATKYRIRRDLRCEMRSRFSKSALPCIREMVESKADWMLYPVYQVRLGGRWCMNRVINYVTATEYLELANRSNGIKRED
;
A
#
# COMPACT_ATOMS: atom_id res chain seq x y z
N MET A 1 5.51 -21.17 -0.28
CA MET A 1 6.19 -20.23 -1.21
C MET A 1 5.45 -18.91 -1.08
N VAL A 2 6.02 -17.92 -0.39
CA VAL A 2 5.32 -16.68 -0.04
C VAL A 2 5.20 -15.82 -1.31
N LEU A 3 4.06 -15.88 -1.98
CA LEU A 3 3.70 -14.98 -3.08
C LEU A 3 3.17 -13.67 -2.49
N MET A 4 3.71 -12.54 -2.96
CA MET A 4 3.43 -11.20 -2.45
C MET A 4 1.94 -10.83 -2.61
N PRO A 5 1.20 -10.50 -1.53
CA PRO A 5 -0.24 -10.17 -1.57
C PRO A 5 -0.55 -8.71 -1.95
N SER A 6 0.45 -7.89 -2.27
CA SER A 6 0.28 -6.46 -2.63
C SER A 6 -0.56 -6.21 -3.89
N MET A 7 -1.13 -7.25 -4.49
CA MET A 7 -1.67 -7.27 -5.85
C MET A 7 -3.20 -7.22 -5.94
N ILE A 8 -3.94 -7.46 -4.86
CA ILE A 8 -5.41 -7.67 -4.89
C ILE A 8 -6.21 -6.44 -4.37
N SER A 9 -5.61 -5.59 -3.54
CA SER A 9 -6.34 -4.66 -2.66
C SER A 9 -7.09 -3.50 -3.34
N LEU A 10 -6.74 -3.08 -4.57
CA LEU A 10 -7.47 -1.98 -5.23
C LEU A 10 -8.73 -2.48 -5.97
N TYR A 11 -8.72 -3.75 -6.39
CA TYR A 11 -9.82 -4.38 -7.13
C TYR A 11 -11.03 -4.64 -6.21
N SER A 12 -10.80 -5.24 -5.04
CA SER A 12 -11.84 -5.47 -4.04
C SER A 12 -12.52 -4.18 -3.60
N PHE A 13 -11.78 -3.09 -3.32
CA PHE A 13 -12.35 -1.84 -2.83
C PHE A 13 -13.30 -1.17 -3.84
N THR A 14 -12.85 -1.06 -5.10
CA THR A 14 -13.67 -0.48 -6.18
C THR A 14 -14.84 -1.37 -6.54
N ARG A 15 -14.85 -2.65 -6.15
CA ARG A 15 -15.98 -3.54 -6.39
C ARG A 15 -16.88 -3.67 -5.17
N PHE A 16 -16.38 -3.60 -3.94
CA PHE A 16 -17.14 -3.77 -2.70
C PHE A 16 -17.91 -2.49 -2.33
N VAL A 17 -17.22 -1.34 -2.28
CA VAL A 17 -17.88 -0.05 -2.03
C VAL A 17 -18.84 0.30 -3.16
N ILE A 18 -18.50 -0.09 -4.40
CA ILE A 18 -19.34 0.16 -5.57
C ILE A 18 -20.40 -0.93 -5.76
N SER A 19 -20.20 -2.23 -5.47
CA SER A 19 -21.24 -3.26 -5.67
C SER A 19 -22.35 -3.10 -4.66
N ASP A 20 -22.02 -2.79 -3.41
CA ASP A 20 -23.04 -2.57 -2.39
C ASP A 20 -23.74 -1.22 -2.65
N PHE A 21 -23.03 -0.17 -3.10
CA PHE A 21 -23.70 1.07 -3.54
C PHE A 21 -24.43 0.95 -4.89
N ILE A 22 -24.00 0.09 -5.81
CA ILE A 22 -24.63 -0.13 -7.13
C ILE A 22 -25.80 -1.12 -7.04
N GLU A 23 -25.78 -2.07 -6.11
CA GLU A 23 -26.98 -2.80 -5.73
C GLU A 23 -28.01 -1.84 -5.12
N TYR A 24 -27.58 -0.81 -4.37
CA TYR A 24 -28.43 0.31 -3.98
C TYR A 24 -28.82 1.23 -5.15
N SER A 25 -27.96 1.45 -6.15
CA SER A 25 -28.27 2.29 -7.32
C SER A 25 -29.04 1.57 -8.43
N ASN A 26 -29.26 0.25 -8.30
CA ASN A 26 -30.24 -0.53 -9.09
C ASN A 26 -31.71 -0.23 -8.67
N LEU A 27 -31.95 0.93 -8.03
CA LEU A 27 -33.25 1.52 -7.75
C LEU A 27 -34.15 1.68 -8.99
N GLU A 28 -33.62 1.61 -10.22
CA GLU A 28 -34.47 1.53 -11.42
C GLU A 28 -35.15 0.16 -11.59
N LYS A 29 -34.60 -0.94 -11.05
CA LYS A 29 -35.28 -2.26 -11.06
C LYS A 29 -36.30 -2.41 -9.94
N MET A 30 -36.09 -1.76 -8.78
CA MET A 30 -37.04 -1.79 -7.66
C MET A 30 -38.27 -0.90 -7.86
N LYS A 31 -38.21 0.12 -8.72
CA LYS A 31 -39.40 0.92 -9.12
C LYS A 31 -40.49 0.11 -9.85
N SER A 32 -40.24 -1.16 -10.19
CA SER A 32 -41.24 -2.05 -10.79
C SER A 32 -42.03 -2.91 -9.78
N ARG A 33 -41.69 -2.86 -8.48
CA ARG A 33 -42.44 -3.55 -7.42
C ARG A 33 -43.12 -2.53 -6.53
N ASN A 34 -44.42 -2.37 -6.72
CA ASN A 34 -45.30 -1.73 -5.73
C ASN A 34 -45.19 -2.50 -4.41
N GLU A 35 -44.73 -1.86 -3.33
CA GLU A 35 -45.27 -1.91 -1.97
C GLU A 35 -44.28 -1.28 -0.98
N GLU A 36 -44.81 -0.37 -0.14
CA GLU A 36 -44.21 0.28 1.04
C GLU A 36 -42.97 1.19 0.81
N THR A 37 -43.19 2.51 0.96
CA THR A 37 -42.13 3.51 1.12
C THR A 37 -41.39 3.27 2.44
N MET A 38 -40.42 2.35 2.44
CA MET A 38 -39.30 2.42 3.36
C MET A 38 -38.51 3.68 2.99
N ASP A 39 -38.36 4.62 3.92
CA ASP A 39 -37.39 5.73 3.82
C ASP A 39 -35.99 5.12 3.73
N LEU A 40 -35.56 4.79 2.50
CA LEU A 40 -34.20 4.37 2.25
C LEU A 40 -33.28 5.56 2.58
N PRO A 41 -32.26 5.38 3.44
CA PRO A 41 -31.40 6.47 3.85
C PRO A 41 -30.72 7.10 2.63
N SER A 42 -30.71 8.44 2.56
CA SER A 42 -29.98 9.13 1.50
C SER A 42 -28.48 8.83 1.58
N PRO A 43 -27.78 8.73 0.44
CA PRO A 43 -26.35 8.50 0.42
C PRO A 43 -25.62 9.62 1.18
N PRO A 44 -24.52 9.31 1.89
CA PRO A 44 -23.79 10.29 2.67
C PRO A 44 -23.19 11.36 1.77
N ARG A 45 -23.37 12.63 2.15
CA ARG A 45 -22.88 13.81 1.44
C ARG A 45 -21.58 14.34 2.01
N ASP A 46 -21.31 14.10 3.30
CA ASP A 46 -20.09 14.55 3.96
C ASP A 46 -19.31 13.35 4.49
N ILE A 47 -18.18 13.06 3.86
CA ILE A 47 -17.38 11.84 4.09
C ILE A 47 -15.99 12.24 4.59
N ALA A 48 -15.61 11.76 5.77
CA ALA A 48 -14.25 11.90 6.28
C ALA A 48 -13.41 10.65 5.99
N MET A 49 -12.26 10.85 5.35
CA MET A 49 -11.25 9.82 5.10
C MET A 49 -10.13 9.97 6.12
N VAL A 50 -9.93 9.01 7.03
CA VAL A 50 -8.84 9.07 8.01
C VAL A 50 -7.62 8.35 7.44
N GLY A 51 -6.67 9.11 6.90
CA GLY A 51 -5.40 8.59 6.39
C GLY A 51 -5.15 8.89 4.91
N ALA A 52 -4.27 9.84 4.63
CA ALA A 52 -3.81 10.17 3.27
C ALA A 52 -2.69 9.23 2.75
N GLY A 53 -2.87 7.92 2.91
CA GLY A 53 -2.03 6.92 2.23
C GLY A 53 -2.52 6.66 0.80
N ILE A 54 -1.80 5.82 0.05
CA ILE A 54 -2.20 5.37 -1.31
C ILE A 54 -3.66 4.89 -1.31
N ALA A 55 -4.03 4.11 -0.29
CA ALA A 55 -5.38 3.60 -0.09
C ALA A 55 -6.44 4.71 0.04
N GLY A 56 -6.23 5.62 0.99
CA GLY A 56 -7.19 6.67 1.30
C GLY A 56 -7.35 7.67 0.16
N ILE A 57 -6.26 8.02 -0.52
CA ILE A 57 -6.33 8.90 -1.69
C ILE A 57 -7.04 8.21 -2.85
N ALA A 58 -6.69 6.96 -3.17
CA ALA A 58 -7.36 6.22 -4.23
C ALA A 58 -8.86 6.03 -3.94
N CYS A 59 -9.22 5.77 -2.68
CA CYS A 59 -10.60 5.68 -2.23
C CYS A 59 -11.35 7.01 -2.40
N ALA A 60 -10.77 8.12 -1.94
CA ALA A 60 -11.38 9.44 -2.07
C ALA A 60 -11.62 9.82 -3.55
N LEU A 61 -10.65 9.56 -4.42
CA LEU A 61 -10.78 9.80 -5.86
C LEU A 61 -11.85 8.90 -6.50
N ALA A 62 -11.91 7.62 -6.10
CA ALA A 62 -12.94 6.71 -6.60
C ALA A 62 -14.34 7.15 -6.16
N LEU A 63 -14.53 7.44 -4.87
CA LEU A 63 -15.81 7.94 -4.33
C LEU A 63 -16.22 9.24 -5.00
N SER A 64 -15.27 10.16 -5.17
CA SER A 64 -15.48 11.42 -5.88
C SER A 64 -16.03 11.17 -7.29
N ARG A 65 -15.36 10.33 -8.08
CA ARG A 65 -15.77 10.03 -9.45
C ARG A 65 -17.14 9.35 -9.53
N GLU A 66 -17.40 8.39 -8.67
CA GLU A 66 -18.57 7.52 -8.77
C GLU A 66 -19.82 8.13 -8.13
N LEU A 67 -19.68 8.94 -7.07
CA LEU A 67 -20.82 9.51 -6.35
C LEU A 67 -21.19 10.93 -6.83
N SER A 68 -20.25 11.72 -7.36
CA SER A 68 -20.55 13.09 -7.83
C SER A 68 -21.74 13.21 -8.79
N PRO A 69 -21.95 12.27 -9.74
CA PRO A 69 -23.11 12.36 -10.63
C PRO A 69 -24.46 12.20 -9.93
N PHE A 70 -24.49 11.57 -8.75
CA PHE A 70 -25.72 11.17 -8.05
C PHE A 70 -25.94 11.89 -6.72
N VAL A 71 -24.88 12.41 -6.11
CA VAL A 71 -24.91 13.04 -4.78
C VAL A 71 -24.55 14.51 -4.91
N PRO A 72 -25.55 15.42 -4.95
CA PRO A 72 -25.28 16.85 -5.04
C PRO A 72 -24.59 17.35 -3.76
N ASN A 73 -23.62 18.26 -3.93
CA ASN A 73 -22.82 18.83 -2.84
C ASN A 73 -22.05 17.78 -2.02
N LEU A 74 -21.59 16.71 -2.68
CA LEU A 74 -20.67 15.75 -2.08
C LEU A 74 -19.39 16.46 -1.63
N ASN A 75 -19.01 16.24 -0.37
CA ASN A 75 -17.78 16.72 0.24
C ASN A 75 -17.00 15.52 0.79
N ILE A 76 -15.74 15.39 0.39
CA ILE A 76 -14.85 14.35 0.88
C ILE A 76 -13.63 15.03 1.50
N THR A 77 -13.37 14.81 2.78
CA THR A 77 -12.21 15.40 3.46
C THR A 77 -11.27 14.33 3.96
N ILE A 78 -10.03 14.34 3.48
CA ILE A 78 -8.95 13.44 3.90
C ILE A 78 -8.15 14.08 5.03
N TYR A 79 -8.02 13.36 6.14
CA TYR A 79 -7.23 13.79 7.28
C TYR A 79 -5.90 13.04 7.35
N LYS A 80 -4.81 13.78 7.55
CA LYS A 80 -3.44 13.24 7.69
C LYS A 80 -2.83 13.71 9.01
N ARG A 81 -2.33 12.75 9.79
CA ARG A 81 -1.71 12.99 11.10
C ARG A 81 -0.40 13.77 11.10
N HIS A 82 0.31 13.83 9.97
CA HIS A 82 1.60 14.51 9.86
C HIS A 82 1.43 15.77 9.02
N ASP A 83 2.32 16.74 9.20
CA ASP A 83 2.29 18.00 8.46
C ASP A 83 2.76 17.85 7.01
N THR A 84 3.24 16.64 6.65
CA THR A 84 3.66 16.32 5.29
C THR A 84 3.21 14.91 4.88
N LEU A 85 3.08 14.71 3.57
CA LEU A 85 2.76 13.40 2.97
C LEU A 85 3.97 12.50 2.79
N PHE A 86 5.17 12.95 3.13
CA PHE A 86 6.40 12.21 2.86
C PHE A 86 6.41 10.92 3.67
N ASN A 87 5.99 9.84 3.02
CA ASN A 87 6.28 8.50 3.48
C ASN A 87 7.75 8.25 3.20
N LEU A 88 8.55 8.14 4.26
CA LEU A 88 9.91 7.64 4.16
C LEU A 88 9.83 6.20 3.62
N GLY A 89 10.35 6.01 2.40
CA GLY A 89 10.94 4.75 1.97
C GLY A 89 10.19 3.93 0.92
N GLY A 90 11.00 3.44 -0.01
CA GLY A 90 10.76 2.24 -0.80
C GLY A 90 9.98 2.43 -2.11
N ALA A 91 10.01 1.37 -2.91
CA ALA A 91 9.26 1.27 -4.16
C ALA A 91 8.11 0.26 -4.04
N ILE A 92 7.03 0.50 -4.79
CA ILE A 92 5.84 -0.34 -4.84
C ILE A 92 5.69 -0.94 -6.24
N ASN A 93 5.26 -2.20 -6.30
CA ASN A 93 4.87 -2.83 -7.56
C ASN A 93 3.40 -2.54 -7.86
N LEU A 94 3.14 -1.86 -8.96
CA LEU A 94 1.82 -1.72 -9.54
C LEU A 94 1.62 -2.87 -10.52
N THR A 95 0.68 -3.77 -10.23
CA THR A 95 0.31 -4.84 -11.15
C THR A 95 -0.47 -4.30 -12.34
N SER A 96 -0.62 -5.11 -13.38
CA SER A 96 -1.53 -4.82 -14.49
C SER A 96 -2.93 -4.43 -14.02
N VAL A 97 -3.45 -5.10 -12.98
CA VAL A 97 -4.75 -4.77 -12.38
C VAL A 97 -4.71 -3.39 -11.73
N ALA A 98 -3.71 -3.12 -10.88
CA ALA A 98 -3.57 -1.83 -10.22
C ALA A 98 -3.46 -0.68 -11.24
N GLN A 99 -2.65 -0.84 -12.29
CA GLN A 99 -2.50 0.15 -13.34
C GLN A 99 -3.83 0.47 -14.04
N ARG A 100 -4.64 -0.53 -14.39
CA ARG A 100 -5.99 -0.32 -14.97
C ARG A 100 -6.91 0.54 -14.10
N HIS A 101 -6.84 0.37 -12.78
CA HIS A 101 -7.62 1.18 -11.86
C HIS A 101 -7.06 2.59 -11.73
N LEU A 102 -5.73 2.75 -11.66
CA LEU A 102 -5.07 4.05 -11.58
C LEU A 102 -5.32 4.90 -12.84
N VAL A 103 -5.53 4.30 -14.00
CA VAL A 103 -5.97 4.99 -15.22
C VAL A 103 -7.34 5.64 -15.03
N LYS A 104 -8.30 4.91 -14.44
CA LYS A 104 -9.64 5.46 -14.15
C LYS A 104 -9.58 6.61 -13.14
N LEU A 105 -8.57 6.62 -12.28
CA LEU A 105 -8.35 7.70 -11.32
C LEU A 105 -7.49 8.84 -11.90
N GLY A 106 -7.02 8.75 -13.15
CA GLY A 106 -6.12 9.75 -13.77
C GLY A 106 -4.70 9.75 -13.20
N VAL A 107 -4.38 8.86 -12.26
CA VAL A 107 -3.07 8.81 -11.57
C VAL A 107 -2.00 8.24 -12.49
N LEU A 108 -2.34 7.27 -13.34
CA LEU A 108 -1.35 6.67 -14.24
C LEU A 108 -0.83 7.69 -15.26
N ASP A 109 -1.71 8.55 -15.78
CA ASP A 109 -1.34 9.62 -16.71
C ASP A 109 -0.38 10.63 -16.04
N GLU A 110 -0.58 10.95 -14.75
CA GLU A 110 0.37 11.79 -14.01
C GLU A 110 1.73 11.10 -13.84
N LEU A 111 1.75 9.80 -13.54
CA LEU A 111 3.02 9.04 -13.51
C LEU A 111 3.73 9.07 -14.85
N ASP A 112 3.00 8.95 -15.96
CA ASP A 112 3.60 9.00 -17.30
C ASP A 112 4.21 10.38 -17.60
N ARG A 113 3.55 11.46 -17.15
CA ARG A 113 4.05 12.86 -17.26
C ARG A 113 5.28 13.14 -16.42
N MET A 114 5.51 12.38 -15.35
CA MET A 114 6.72 12.49 -14.52
C MET A 114 7.98 11.90 -15.22
N GLY A 115 7.83 11.34 -16.42
CA GLY A 115 8.97 10.89 -17.21
C GLY A 115 9.67 9.69 -16.57
N SER A 116 10.98 9.83 -16.34
CA SER A 116 11.80 8.74 -15.80
C SER A 116 11.37 8.31 -14.40
N ASP A 117 11.06 9.28 -13.54
CA ASP A 117 10.62 9.04 -12.16
C ASP A 117 9.27 8.29 -12.09
N GLY A 118 8.48 8.34 -13.18
CA GLY A 118 7.17 7.69 -13.31
C GLY A 118 7.18 6.17 -13.12
N GLY A 119 8.35 5.56 -13.11
CA GLY A 119 8.57 4.16 -12.78
C GLY A 119 9.09 3.32 -13.95
N ALA A 120 9.62 2.15 -13.61
CA ALA A 120 10.10 1.15 -14.55
C ALA A 120 8.99 0.16 -14.89
N GLU A 121 8.79 -0.16 -16.17
CA GLU A 121 7.95 -1.28 -16.57
C GLU A 121 8.57 -2.64 -16.17
N VAL A 122 7.71 -3.54 -15.70
CA VAL A 122 8.09 -4.86 -15.20
C VAL A 122 7.31 -5.91 -15.99
N ASP A 123 8.01 -6.64 -16.85
CA ASP A 123 7.44 -7.75 -17.62
C ASP A 123 7.21 -8.97 -16.73
N ALA A 124 8.15 -9.25 -15.84
CA ALA A 124 8.06 -10.33 -14.87
C ALA A 124 8.88 -10.03 -13.61
N ILE A 125 8.56 -10.73 -12.52
CA ILE A 125 9.48 -10.92 -11.41
C ILE A 125 10.19 -12.24 -11.66
N GLU A 126 11.48 -12.19 -11.98
CA GLU A 126 12.29 -13.38 -12.25
C GLU A 126 12.80 -14.00 -10.94
N LEU A 127 12.77 -15.33 -10.81
CA LEU A 127 13.16 -16.02 -9.58
C LEU A 127 14.54 -16.67 -9.76
N PHE A 128 15.47 -16.38 -8.86
CA PHE A 128 16.82 -16.93 -8.90
C PHE A 128 17.22 -17.60 -7.60
N SER A 129 17.97 -18.70 -7.68
CA SER A 129 18.63 -19.30 -6.53
C SER A 129 19.89 -18.50 -6.20
N MET A 130 19.98 -17.94 -5.00
CA MET A 130 21.20 -17.27 -4.54
C MET A 130 22.35 -18.25 -4.29
N TYR A 131 22.06 -19.54 -4.09
CA TYR A 131 23.10 -20.55 -3.86
C TYR A 131 23.77 -21.00 -5.15
N SER A 132 22.99 -21.30 -6.20
CA SER A 132 23.53 -21.81 -7.47
C SER A 132 23.64 -20.77 -8.58
N GLY A 133 23.00 -19.60 -8.41
CA GLY A 133 22.87 -18.56 -9.44
C GLY A 133 21.90 -18.91 -10.57
N ARG A 134 21.25 -20.08 -10.52
CA ARG A 134 20.34 -20.54 -11.58
C ARG A 134 18.98 -19.87 -11.49
N SER A 135 18.38 -19.60 -12.65
CA SER A 135 16.97 -19.24 -12.75
C SER A 135 16.09 -20.42 -12.31
N ILE A 136 15.04 -20.10 -11.56
CA ILE A 136 14.05 -21.05 -11.01
C ILE A 136 12.74 -20.94 -11.80
N GLY A 137 12.38 -19.74 -12.24
CA GLY A 137 11.13 -19.44 -12.94
C GLY A 137 10.83 -17.94 -12.92
N SER A 138 9.58 -17.56 -13.22
CA SER A 138 9.13 -16.17 -13.22
C SER A 138 7.68 -16.06 -12.78
N ILE A 139 7.29 -14.85 -12.35
CA ILE A 139 5.90 -14.42 -12.19
C ILE A 139 5.66 -13.35 -13.24
N ASP A 140 4.92 -13.71 -14.29
CA ASP A 140 4.77 -12.87 -15.46
C ASP A 140 3.59 -11.88 -15.33
N PHE A 141 3.80 -10.67 -15.83
CA PHE A 141 2.78 -9.64 -16.03
C PHE A 141 2.43 -9.45 -17.51
N ILE A 142 2.98 -10.30 -18.37
CA ILE A 142 2.78 -10.33 -19.81
C ILE A 142 2.24 -11.69 -20.26
N ASP A 143 1.54 -11.71 -21.39
CA ASP A 143 1.17 -12.92 -22.11
C ASP A 143 2.33 -13.47 -22.96
N HIS A 144 2.10 -14.59 -23.66
CA HIS A 144 3.11 -15.22 -24.51
C HIS A 144 3.55 -14.38 -25.72
N ASN A 145 2.83 -13.30 -26.05
CA ASN A 145 3.16 -12.35 -27.11
C ASN A 145 3.88 -11.10 -26.57
N GLY A 146 4.11 -11.02 -25.25
CA GLY A 146 4.72 -9.86 -24.59
C GLY A 146 3.74 -8.74 -24.25
N ASN A 147 2.43 -8.95 -24.41
CA ASN A 147 1.42 -7.94 -24.09
C ASN A 147 1.06 -8.00 -22.61
N GLY A 148 0.96 -6.84 -21.96
CA GLY A 148 0.51 -6.75 -20.58
C GLY A 148 -0.95 -7.20 -20.40
N PHE A 149 -1.26 -7.85 -19.28
CA PHE A 149 -2.62 -8.31 -19.00
C PHE A 149 -3.63 -7.16 -18.94
N GLY A 150 -4.62 -7.17 -19.83
CA GLY A 150 -5.59 -6.08 -19.93
C GLY A 150 -4.99 -4.76 -20.42
N GLY A 151 -3.91 -4.82 -21.20
CA GLY A 151 -3.24 -3.67 -21.80
C GLY A 151 -2.12 -3.06 -20.97
N TYR A 152 -1.83 -3.59 -19.77
CA TYR A 152 -0.84 -3.03 -18.85
C TYR A 152 0.12 -4.09 -18.34
N LYS A 153 1.41 -3.78 -18.34
CA LYS A 153 2.46 -4.60 -17.72
C LYS A 153 2.48 -4.38 -16.20
N GLY A 154 3.47 -4.90 -15.49
CA GLY A 154 3.80 -4.40 -14.16
C GLY A 154 4.50 -3.04 -14.25
N ARG A 155 4.49 -2.26 -13.17
CA ARG A 155 5.29 -1.04 -13.05
C ARG A 155 5.83 -0.89 -11.62
N ARG A 156 7.15 -0.78 -11.48
CA ARG A 156 7.79 -0.43 -10.21
C ARG A 156 7.97 1.08 -10.15
N VAL A 157 7.48 1.70 -9.09
CA VAL A 157 7.63 3.14 -8.87
C VAL A 157 7.96 3.43 -7.42
N MET A 158 8.74 4.47 -7.16
CA MET A 158 8.98 4.94 -5.80
C MET A 158 7.67 5.40 -5.17
N ARG A 159 7.40 5.01 -3.92
CA ARG A 159 6.14 5.34 -3.24
C ARG A 159 5.92 6.85 -3.15
N ILE A 160 6.99 7.62 -2.99
CA ILE A 160 6.91 9.08 -2.98
C ILE A 160 6.42 9.65 -4.31
N ILE A 161 6.90 9.12 -5.44
CA ILE A 161 6.48 9.57 -6.77
C ILE A 161 5.01 9.23 -7.02
N LEU A 162 4.57 8.02 -6.65
CA LEU A 162 3.15 7.66 -6.70
C LEU A 162 2.29 8.60 -5.84
N SER A 163 2.74 8.92 -4.62
CA SER A 163 2.03 9.86 -3.76
C SER A 163 1.96 11.27 -4.37
N MET A 164 3.03 11.75 -5.00
CA MET A 164 3.03 13.04 -5.70
C MET A 164 2.04 13.04 -6.88
N ALA A 165 2.03 11.96 -7.69
CA ALA A 165 1.09 11.82 -8.80
C ALA A 165 -0.36 11.84 -8.32
N MET A 166 -0.66 11.11 -7.23
CA MET A 166 -1.98 11.11 -6.61
C MET A 166 -2.39 12.49 -6.07
N MET A 167 -1.44 13.27 -5.54
CA MET A 167 -1.71 14.63 -5.08
C MET A 167 -2.06 15.58 -6.21
N THR A 168 -1.33 15.50 -7.33
CA THR A 168 -1.64 16.28 -8.52
C THR A 168 -3.07 16.03 -9.02
N VAL A 169 -3.59 14.80 -8.87
CA VAL A 169 -4.99 14.48 -9.20
C VAL A 169 -5.95 15.08 -8.18
N ILE A 170 -5.63 15.00 -6.88
CA ILE A 170 -6.44 15.60 -5.81
C ILE A 170 -6.59 17.11 -6.00
N ASP A 171 -5.51 17.82 -6.36
CA ASP A 171 -5.53 19.26 -6.61
C ASP A 171 -6.48 19.66 -7.76
N ARG A 172 -6.80 18.72 -8.65
CA ARG A 172 -7.75 18.89 -9.76
C ARG A 172 -9.15 18.34 -9.47
N THR A 173 -9.40 17.87 -8.26
CA THR A 173 -10.65 17.25 -7.83
C THR A 173 -11.29 18.10 -6.72
N PRO A 174 -12.07 19.15 -7.04
CA PRO A 174 -12.47 20.19 -6.08
C PRO A 174 -13.30 19.72 -4.89
N ILE A 175 -13.95 18.56 -4.99
CA ILE A 175 -14.78 18.00 -3.92
C ILE A 175 -13.97 17.21 -2.90
N VAL A 176 -12.68 16.96 -3.17
CA VAL A 176 -11.79 16.24 -2.28
C VAL A 176 -10.82 17.22 -1.64
N ASN A 177 -10.95 17.38 -0.33
CA ASN A 177 -10.12 18.24 0.49
C ASN A 177 -9.07 17.42 1.24
N LEU A 178 -7.89 17.98 1.47
CA LEU A 178 -6.82 17.35 2.26
C LEU A 178 -6.40 18.25 3.42
N VAL A 179 -6.48 17.73 4.64
CA VAL A 179 -6.16 18.44 5.89
C VAL A 179 -5.04 17.72 6.63
N PHE A 180 -3.96 18.46 6.87
CA PHE A 180 -2.76 17.99 7.57
C PHE A 180 -2.79 18.27 9.08
N GLY A 181 -1.84 17.67 9.82
CA GLY A 181 -1.71 17.88 11.26
C GLY A 181 -2.85 17.29 12.11
N LYS A 182 -3.73 16.49 11.52
CA LYS A 182 -4.94 15.95 12.16
C LYS A 182 -4.76 14.50 12.55
N LYS A 183 -4.35 14.27 13.80
CA LYS A 183 -4.17 12.93 14.39
C LYS A 183 -5.44 12.51 15.13
N VAL A 184 -6.14 11.52 14.60
CA VAL A 184 -7.32 10.92 15.24
C VAL A 184 -6.92 10.18 16.51
N ILE A 185 -7.70 10.38 17.58
CA ILE A 185 -7.53 9.70 18.88
C ILE A 185 -8.74 8.84 19.27
N GLY A 186 -9.86 8.98 18.57
CA GLY A 186 -11.09 8.24 18.78
C GLY A 186 -12.24 8.86 18.01
N GLY A 187 -13.45 8.37 18.26
CA GLY A 187 -14.68 8.91 17.73
C GLY A 187 -15.89 8.22 18.34
N GLU A 188 -17.06 8.75 18.04
CA GLU A 188 -18.33 8.19 18.46
C GLU A 188 -19.41 8.38 17.39
N GLU A 189 -20.41 7.51 17.39
CA GLU A 189 -21.58 7.64 16.53
C GLU A 189 -22.71 8.31 17.32
N ILE A 190 -23.22 9.42 16.80
CA ILE A 190 -24.33 10.17 17.40
C ILE A 190 -25.45 10.21 16.37
N SER A 191 -26.52 9.45 16.63
CA SER A 191 -27.69 9.34 15.75
C SER A 191 -27.30 8.90 14.32
N ASP A 192 -27.41 9.80 13.35
CA ASP A 192 -27.13 9.60 11.93
C ASP A 192 -25.74 10.12 11.52
N LYS A 193 -24.91 10.54 12.48
CA LYS A 193 -23.59 11.13 12.24
C LYS A 193 -22.49 10.42 13.02
N ALA A 194 -21.26 10.68 12.61
CA ALA A 194 -20.04 10.25 13.26
C ALA A 194 -19.21 11.48 13.66
N VAL A 195 -18.71 11.49 14.90
CA VAL A 195 -17.84 12.53 15.44
C VAL A 195 -16.42 11.99 15.54
N ILE A 196 -15.47 12.66 14.90
CA ILE A 196 -14.04 12.34 14.98
C ILE A 196 -13.40 13.25 16.00
N HIS A 197 -12.68 12.67 16.96
CA HIS A 197 -11.87 13.44 17.92
C HIS A 197 -10.40 13.44 17.50
N PHE A 198 -9.80 14.63 17.45
CA PHE A 198 -8.38 14.82 17.14
C PHE A 198 -7.55 15.15 18.37
N SER A 199 -6.24 14.89 18.32
CA SER A 199 -5.32 15.14 19.44
C SER A 199 -5.13 16.63 19.78
N ASP A 200 -5.49 17.52 18.87
CA ASP A 200 -5.49 18.98 19.07
C ASP A 200 -6.78 19.49 19.72
N GLN A 201 -7.63 18.57 20.22
CA GLN A 201 -8.94 18.84 20.84
C GLN A 201 -10.00 19.35 19.85
N SER A 202 -9.68 19.45 18.55
CA SER A 202 -10.69 19.73 17.54
C SER A 202 -11.54 18.49 17.27
N GLU A 203 -12.75 18.73 16.80
CA GLU A 203 -13.72 17.70 16.44
C GLU A 203 -14.31 18.00 15.08
N VAL A 204 -14.68 16.94 14.37
CA VAL A 204 -15.36 17.02 13.07
C VAL A 204 -16.55 16.08 13.09
N ILE A 205 -17.70 16.59 12.65
CA ILE A 205 -18.95 15.85 12.57
C ILE A 205 -19.27 15.61 11.09
N VAL A 206 -19.43 14.34 10.71
CA VAL A 206 -19.70 13.92 9.32
C VAL A 206 -20.76 12.83 9.25
N GLU A 207 -21.23 12.52 8.04
CA GLU A 207 -22.24 11.46 7.82
C GLU A 207 -21.59 10.08 7.65
N LEU A 208 -20.32 10.01 7.26
CA LEU A 208 -19.57 8.75 7.14
C LEU A 208 -18.08 8.97 7.41
N VAL A 209 -17.47 8.05 8.14
CA VAL A 209 -16.01 7.96 8.34
C VAL A 209 -15.48 6.71 7.69
N ILE A 210 -14.43 6.86 6.88
CA ILE A 210 -13.68 5.76 6.29
C ILE A 210 -12.24 5.81 6.80
N GLY A 211 -11.87 4.88 7.65
CA GLY A 211 -10.51 4.69 8.13
C GLY A 211 -9.63 4.07 7.06
N CYS A 212 -8.54 4.74 6.70
CA CYS A 212 -7.49 4.29 5.77
C CYS A 212 -6.09 4.57 6.35
N ASP A 213 -5.97 4.52 7.68
CA ASP A 213 -4.80 4.92 8.47
C ASP A 213 -3.81 3.77 8.74
N GLY A 214 -3.90 2.70 7.95
CA GLY A 214 -2.90 1.63 7.86
C GLY A 214 -3.03 0.56 8.95
N VAL A 215 -2.03 -0.33 9.03
CA VAL A 215 -2.08 -1.50 9.91
C VAL A 215 -2.26 -1.13 11.39
N HIS A 216 -1.68 -0.01 11.84
CA HIS A 216 -1.81 0.50 13.21
C HIS A 216 -3.00 1.46 13.38
N SER A 217 -4.07 1.24 12.62
CA SER A 217 -5.26 2.11 12.59
C SER A 217 -5.77 2.49 13.97
N ALA A 218 -5.84 3.79 14.23
CA ALA A 218 -6.49 4.36 15.39
C ALA A 218 -8.01 4.24 15.24
N VAL A 219 -8.56 4.41 14.03
CA VAL A 219 -10.00 4.20 13.77
C VAL A 219 -10.39 2.77 14.15
N ARG A 220 -9.59 1.77 13.82
CA ARG A 220 -9.87 0.39 14.23
C ARG A 220 -9.76 0.24 15.76
N THR A 221 -8.59 0.53 16.31
CA THR A 221 -8.25 0.17 17.70
C THR A 221 -8.83 1.10 18.77
N ARG A 222 -9.41 2.24 18.39
CA ARG A 222 -10.01 3.21 19.32
C ARG A 222 -11.51 3.38 19.13
N TRP A 223 -12.08 2.86 18.04
CA TRP A 223 -13.47 3.11 17.69
C TRP A 223 -14.20 1.85 17.25
N VAL A 224 -13.75 1.19 16.19
CA VAL A 224 -14.50 0.07 15.58
C VAL A 224 -14.35 -1.24 16.35
N ASP A 225 -13.10 -1.61 16.69
CA ASP A 225 -12.75 -2.86 17.35
C ASP A 225 -11.48 -2.69 18.21
N PRO A 226 -11.63 -2.25 19.47
CA PRO A 226 -10.50 -1.96 20.35
C PRO A 226 -9.59 -3.15 20.64
N ASP A 227 -10.12 -4.37 20.58
CA ASP A 227 -9.37 -5.60 20.86
C ASP A 227 -8.62 -6.13 19.63
N CYS A 228 -8.90 -5.59 18.44
CA CYS A 228 -8.28 -5.98 17.18
C CYS A 228 -6.98 -5.22 16.89
N ALA A 229 -5.99 -5.37 17.78
CA ALA A 229 -4.66 -4.80 17.59
C ALA A 229 -3.85 -5.55 16.51
N SER A 230 -3.00 -4.81 15.80
CA SER A 230 -2.04 -5.40 14.86
C SER A 230 -0.94 -6.15 15.59
N GLN A 231 -0.50 -7.28 15.06
CA GLN A 231 0.51 -8.16 15.66
C GLN A 231 1.71 -8.28 14.73
N TYR A 232 2.91 -8.23 15.30
CA TYR A 232 4.13 -8.43 14.54
C TYR A 232 4.17 -9.87 14.01
N THR A 233 4.53 -10.04 12.74
CA THR A 233 4.51 -11.36 12.08
C THR A 233 5.77 -12.19 12.31
N GLY A 234 6.78 -11.63 12.98
CA GLY A 234 8.13 -12.22 13.01
C GLY A 234 8.95 -11.94 11.75
N MET A 235 8.38 -11.27 10.75
CA MET A 235 9.03 -10.93 9.48
C MET A 235 9.34 -9.45 9.40
N SER A 236 10.43 -9.09 8.73
CA SER A 236 10.80 -7.70 8.45
C SER A 236 11.37 -7.54 7.06
N PHE A 237 11.21 -6.33 6.53
CA PHE A 237 11.90 -5.89 5.33
C PHE A 237 13.11 -5.05 5.71
N LEU A 238 14.21 -5.26 5.01
CA LEU A 238 15.33 -4.34 5.01
C LEU A 238 15.48 -3.74 3.62
N GLN A 239 15.26 -2.43 3.52
CA GLN A 239 15.09 -1.76 2.24
C GLN A 239 16.18 -0.73 1.99
N ALA A 240 16.61 -0.63 0.74
CA ALA A 240 17.52 0.42 0.28
C ALA A 240 17.25 0.74 -1.20
N THR A 241 17.70 1.92 -1.63
CA THR A 241 17.80 2.29 -3.05
C THR A 241 19.28 2.45 -3.38
N LEU A 242 19.70 1.89 -4.51
CA LEU A 242 21.08 1.88 -4.97
C LEU A 242 21.15 2.37 -6.41
N SER A 243 22.24 3.04 -6.78
CA SER A 243 22.50 3.36 -8.19
C SER A 243 22.91 2.10 -8.94
N ALA A 244 22.23 1.79 -10.05
CA ALA A 244 22.53 0.66 -10.91
C ALA A 244 23.97 0.70 -11.44
N ASN A 245 24.47 1.90 -11.76
CA ASN A 245 25.82 2.12 -12.29
C ASN A 245 26.94 1.80 -11.29
N SER A 246 26.62 1.65 -10.00
CA SER A 246 27.57 1.31 -8.94
C SER A 246 27.69 -0.19 -8.67
N LEU A 247 26.96 -1.02 -9.44
CA LEU A 247 26.85 -2.45 -9.25
C LEU A 247 27.26 -3.20 -10.53
N PHE A 248 27.66 -4.47 -10.37
CA PHE A 248 27.74 -5.40 -11.49
C PHE A 248 26.41 -5.44 -12.25
N PRO A 249 26.46 -5.66 -13.58
CA PRO A 249 25.27 -5.82 -14.39
C PRO A 249 24.25 -6.75 -13.73
N PRO A 250 23.02 -6.29 -13.49
CA PRO A 250 21.97 -7.12 -12.93
C PRO A 250 21.74 -8.36 -13.78
N HIS A 251 21.50 -9.49 -13.12
CA HIS A 251 21.24 -10.78 -13.77
C HIS A 251 19.77 -10.93 -14.23
N PHE A 252 18.98 -9.87 -14.10
CA PHE A 252 17.55 -9.81 -14.36
C PHE A 252 17.21 -8.60 -15.24
N GLN A 253 16.09 -8.64 -15.93
CA GLN A 253 15.69 -7.59 -16.88
C GLN A 253 15.05 -6.39 -16.19
N SER A 254 14.03 -6.60 -15.34
CA SER A 254 13.30 -5.52 -14.66
C SER A 254 13.19 -5.73 -13.15
N SER A 255 12.85 -6.94 -12.72
CA SER A 255 12.69 -7.32 -11.33
C SER A 255 13.14 -8.75 -11.11
N ALA A 256 13.73 -9.02 -9.95
CA ALA A 256 14.05 -10.36 -9.52
C ALA A 256 13.80 -10.60 -8.04
N LEU A 257 13.33 -11.81 -7.70
CA LEU A 257 13.30 -12.36 -6.36
C LEU A 257 14.46 -13.37 -6.22
N ASN A 258 15.46 -12.98 -5.44
CA ASN A 258 16.65 -13.77 -5.17
C ASN A 258 16.42 -14.59 -3.90
N ILE A 259 16.32 -15.91 -4.02
CA ILE A 259 15.89 -16.79 -2.93
C ILE A 259 17.10 -17.47 -2.27
N SER A 260 17.14 -17.45 -0.94
CA SER A 260 18.12 -18.17 -0.13
C SER A 260 17.45 -18.86 1.07
N ARG A 261 18.20 -19.69 1.78
CA ARG A 261 17.75 -20.28 3.06
C ARG A 261 17.63 -19.28 4.21
N HIS A 262 18.22 -18.08 4.09
CA HIS A 262 18.27 -17.05 5.13
C HIS A 262 17.26 -15.91 4.91
N GLY A 263 16.40 -16.05 3.89
CA GLY A 263 15.49 -15.02 3.41
C GLY A 263 15.61 -14.85 1.90
N SER A 264 14.88 -13.87 1.37
CA SER A 264 14.91 -13.53 -0.05
C SER A 264 15.20 -12.04 -0.25
N VAL A 265 15.81 -11.67 -1.37
CA VAL A 265 16.05 -10.28 -1.74
C VAL A 265 15.31 -9.97 -3.04
N LEU A 266 14.30 -9.11 -2.97
CA LEU A 266 13.66 -8.55 -4.16
C LEU A 266 14.49 -7.34 -4.62
N THR A 267 14.88 -7.34 -5.89
CA THR A 267 15.60 -6.26 -6.55
C THR A 267 14.83 -5.83 -7.78
N SER A 268 14.60 -4.53 -7.95
CA SER A 268 13.83 -4.01 -9.08
C SER A 268 14.34 -2.64 -9.47
N PHE A 269 14.46 -2.38 -10.76
CA PHE A 269 14.57 -1.00 -11.24
C PHE A 269 13.33 -0.22 -10.83
N CYS A 270 13.47 1.04 -10.45
CA CYS A 270 12.36 1.87 -9.97
C CYS A 270 12.11 3.17 -10.77
N ASP A 271 12.90 3.40 -11.80
CA ASP A 271 12.79 4.50 -12.77
C ASP A 271 12.92 3.94 -14.20
N ARG A 272 12.38 4.68 -15.18
CA ARG A 272 12.30 4.24 -16.58
C ARG A 272 13.67 4.04 -17.22
N ASP A 273 14.63 4.86 -16.84
CA ASP A 273 16.00 4.85 -17.39
C ASP A 273 16.87 3.77 -16.74
N ARG A 274 16.36 3.08 -15.72
CA ARG A 274 16.99 1.98 -14.99
C ARG A 274 18.27 2.41 -14.26
N GLU A 275 18.31 3.64 -13.79
CA GLU A 275 19.45 4.19 -13.06
C GLU A 275 19.44 3.83 -11.57
N GLN A 276 18.27 3.50 -11.01
CA GLN A 276 18.06 3.18 -9.61
C GLN A 276 17.46 1.78 -9.44
N ILE A 277 18.05 1.01 -8.54
CA ILE A 277 17.55 -0.29 -8.09
C ILE A 277 17.03 -0.14 -6.67
N PHE A 278 15.74 -0.41 -6.50
CA PHE A 278 15.17 -0.67 -5.19
C PHE A 278 15.45 -2.12 -4.78
N ALA A 279 16.05 -2.29 -3.61
CA ALA A 279 16.35 -3.58 -3.01
C ALA A 279 15.60 -3.73 -1.69
N THR A 280 14.96 -4.88 -1.49
CA THR A 280 14.32 -5.23 -0.23
C THR A 280 14.58 -6.69 0.12
N ALA A 281 15.27 -6.91 1.25
CA ALA A 281 15.42 -8.22 1.82
C ALA A 281 14.25 -8.55 2.75
N ILE A 282 13.73 -9.76 2.66
CA ILE A 282 12.63 -10.30 3.46
C ILE A 282 13.20 -11.44 4.30
N PHE A 283 13.15 -11.29 5.62
CA PHE A 283 13.69 -12.29 6.55
C PHE A 283 12.97 -12.26 7.89
N GLN A 284 13.15 -13.34 8.65
CA GLN A 284 12.73 -13.39 10.04
C GLN A 284 13.63 -12.52 10.90
N PHE A 285 13.02 -11.71 11.76
CA PHE A 285 13.75 -10.81 12.66
C PHE A 285 13.13 -10.88 14.05
N ASP A 286 13.98 -10.85 15.09
CA ASP A 286 13.53 -10.98 16.46
C ASP A 286 12.76 -9.72 16.89
N GLN A 287 11.61 -9.93 17.52
CA GLN A 287 10.78 -8.85 18.04
C GLN A 287 11.53 -8.04 19.13
N ALA A 288 12.35 -8.71 19.95
CA ALA A 288 13.12 -8.05 21.01
C ALA A 288 14.10 -7.01 20.43
N ASP A 289 14.64 -7.26 19.24
CA ASP A 289 15.65 -6.41 18.61
C ASP A 289 15.06 -5.25 17.79
N LEU A 290 13.76 -5.24 17.53
CA LEU A 290 13.11 -4.19 16.72
C LEU A 290 13.34 -2.79 17.28
N SER A 291 13.23 -2.62 18.60
CA SER A 291 13.39 -1.33 19.25
C SER A 291 14.81 -0.77 19.10
N HIS A 292 15.81 -1.66 19.06
CA HIS A 292 17.23 -1.29 18.93
C HIS A 292 17.62 -0.85 17.52
N HIS A 293 16.82 -1.20 16.51
CA HIS A 293 17.09 -0.94 15.10
C HIS A 293 16.17 0.13 14.48
N ARG A 294 15.37 0.80 15.31
CA ARG A 294 14.43 1.83 14.85
C ARG A 294 15.13 3.17 14.67
N LEU A 295 15.10 3.67 13.44
CA LEU A 295 15.52 5.04 13.13
C LEU A 295 14.38 6.02 13.44
N GLU A 296 14.66 7.01 14.27
CA GLU A 296 13.70 8.05 14.66
C GLU A 296 14.24 9.46 14.37
N PRO A 297 13.35 10.41 14.02
CA PRO A 297 13.71 11.83 13.97
C PRO A 297 14.31 12.29 15.31
N GLY A 298 15.33 13.15 15.26
CA GLY A 298 15.96 13.69 16.47
C GLY A 298 17.03 12.79 17.14
N GLN A 299 17.17 11.52 16.74
CA GLN A 299 18.27 10.67 17.27
C GLN A 299 19.66 11.22 16.90
N ASP A 300 20.63 11.03 17.79
CA ASP A 300 22.02 11.46 17.60
C ASP A 300 22.71 10.68 16.47
N TRP A 301 23.80 11.24 15.96
CA TRP A 301 24.53 10.67 14.84
C TRP A 301 25.15 9.29 15.16
N ALA A 302 25.68 9.08 16.37
CA ALA A 302 26.34 7.83 16.74
C ALA A 302 25.33 6.68 16.84
N THR A 303 24.15 6.94 17.40
CA THR A 303 23.03 5.98 17.43
C THR A 303 22.59 5.62 16.02
N LYS A 304 22.35 6.60 15.14
CA LYS A 304 21.98 6.37 13.74
C LYS A 304 23.05 5.58 12.99
N TYR A 305 24.33 5.88 13.23
CA TYR A 305 25.45 5.19 12.62
C TYR A 305 25.52 3.73 13.07
N ARG A 306 25.37 3.46 14.38
CA ARG A 306 25.33 2.11 14.94
C ARG A 306 24.20 1.29 14.31
N ILE A 307 22.97 1.82 14.29
CA ILE A 307 21.81 1.15 13.70
C ILE A 307 22.08 0.79 12.23
N ARG A 308 22.55 1.75 11.42
CA ARG A 308 22.86 1.50 10.00
C ARG A 308 23.95 0.46 9.81
N ARG A 309 24.98 0.47 10.66
CA ARG A 309 26.05 -0.53 10.64
C ARG A 309 25.51 -1.92 10.95
N ASP A 310 24.70 -2.04 11.99
CA ASP A 310 24.15 -3.33 12.44
C ASP A 310 23.19 -3.91 11.38
N LEU A 311 22.36 -3.07 10.75
CA LEU A 311 21.53 -3.46 9.60
C LEU A 311 22.36 -3.91 8.37
N ARG A 312 23.51 -3.28 8.10
CA ARG A 312 24.44 -3.77 7.07
C ARG A 312 25.01 -5.14 7.45
N CYS A 313 25.34 -5.37 8.72
CA CYS A 313 25.78 -6.68 9.20
C CYS A 313 24.71 -7.75 9.02
N GLU A 314 23.42 -7.44 9.23
CA GLU A 314 22.32 -8.37 8.91
C GLU A 314 22.29 -8.76 7.44
N MET A 315 22.42 -7.79 6.52
CA MET A 315 22.48 -8.10 5.08
C MET A 315 23.70 -8.98 4.75
N ARG A 316 24.88 -8.63 5.26
CA ARG A 316 26.14 -9.34 4.97
C ARG A 316 26.12 -10.77 5.51
N SER A 317 25.68 -10.97 6.75
CA SER A 317 25.64 -12.29 7.38
C SER A 317 24.76 -13.27 6.61
N ARG A 318 23.66 -12.78 6.02
CA ARG A 318 22.66 -13.59 5.31
C ARG A 318 23.01 -13.82 3.85
N PHE A 319 23.53 -12.81 3.16
CA PHE A 319 23.53 -12.78 1.69
C PHE A 319 24.91 -12.60 1.03
N SER A 320 25.99 -12.37 1.79
CA SER A 320 27.35 -12.18 1.24
C SER A 320 27.88 -13.36 0.42
N LYS A 321 27.41 -14.58 0.71
CA LYS A 321 27.81 -15.81 0.01
C LYS A 321 26.99 -16.13 -1.24
N SER A 322 26.20 -15.18 -1.75
CA SER A 322 25.41 -15.36 -2.97
C SER A 322 26.31 -15.72 -4.17
N ALA A 323 25.88 -16.62 -5.03
CA ALA A 323 26.52 -16.91 -6.31
C ALA A 323 26.35 -15.75 -7.31
N LEU A 324 25.34 -14.89 -7.12
CA LEU A 324 25.00 -13.77 -8.01
C LEU A 324 25.88 -12.54 -7.68
N PRO A 325 26.75 -12.06 -8.59
CA PRO A 325 27.69 -10.97 -8.31
C PRO A 325 27.01 -9.66 -7.88
N CYS A 326 25.96 -9.24 -8.58
CA CYS A 326 25.19 -8.03 -8.28
C CYS A 326 24.66 -8.03 -6.84
N ILE A 327 24.21 -9.18 -6.32
CA ILE A 327 23.72 -9.29 -4.94
C ILE A 327 24.85 -9.20 -3.93
N ARG A 328 26.02 -9.79 -4.20
CA ARG A 328 27.19 -9.65 -3.31
C ARG A 328 27.61 -8.20 -3.17
N GLU A 329 27.71 -7.47 -4.27
CA GLU A 329 28.07 -6.05 -4.23
C GLU A 329 27.02 -5.18 -3.56
N MET A 330 25.73 -5.41 -3.84
CA MET A 330 24.63 -4.70 -3.19
C MET A 330 24.71 -4.83 -1.66
N VAL A 331 25.01 -6.03 -1.17
CA VAL A 331 25.11 -6.34 0.26
C VAL A 331 26.38 -5.77 0.90
N GLU A 332 27.49 -5.72 0.17
CA GLU A 332 28.75 -5.11 0.63
C GLU A 332 28.78 -3.57 0.44
N SER A 333 27.82 -3.01 -0.29
CA SER A 333 27.72 -1.57 -0.53
C SER A 333 27.46 -0.77 0.76
N LYS A 334 27.77 0.53 0.71
CA LYS A 334 27.42 1.48 1.78
C LYS A 334 25.98 1.98 1.69
N ALA A 335 25.07 1.20 1.08
CA ALA A 335 23.66 1.57 1.01
C ALA A 335 23.08 1.84 2.40
N ASP A 336 22.15 2.78 2.46
CA ASP A 336 21.45 3.17 3.68
C ASP A 336 20.21 2.29 3.86
N TRP A 337 20.44 1.11 4.43
CA TRP A 337 19.41 0.15 4.73
C TRP A 337 18.49 0.63 5.86
N MET A 338 17.18 0.45 5.68
CA MET A 338 16.14 0.81 6.64
C MET A 338 15.24 -0.39 6.95
N LEU A 339 15.02 -0.66 8.23
CA LEU A 339 14.20 -1.77 8.71
C LEU A 339 12.72 -1.38 8.76
N TYR A 340 11.87 -2.22 8.18
CA TYR A 340 10.41 -2.10 8.20
C TYR A 340 9.80 -3.40 8.73
N PRO A 341 9.36 -3.43 10.00
CA PRO A 341 8.75 -4.61 10.59
C PRO A 341 7.37 -4.85 9.98
N VAL A 342 7.01 -6.11 9.70
CA VAL A 342 5.73 -6.46 9.11
C VAL A 342 4.75 -6.83 10.21
N TYR A 343 3.66 -6.11 10.29
CA TYR A 343 2.55 -6.40 11.17
C TYR A 343 1.43 -7.06 10.39
N GLN A 344 0.44 -7.62 11.08
CA GLN A 344 -0.78 -8.13 10.47
C GLN A 344 -1.94 -7.90 11.43
N VAL A 345 -3.15 -7.80 10.90
CA VAL A 345 -4.39 -7.72 11.68
C VAL A 345 -5.08 -9.07 11.62
N ARG A 346 -5.57 -9.58 12.75
CA ARG A 346 -6.25 -10.88 12.80
C ARG A 346 -7.56 -10.84 11.99
N LEU A 347 -7.87 -11.95 11.33
CA LEU A 347 -9.15 -12.16 10.68
C LEU A 347 -10.27 -12.30 11.74
N GLY A 348 -11.47 -11.86 11.39
CA GLY A 348 -12.68 -12.01 12.23
C GLY A 348 -12.99 -10.86 13.19
N GLY A 349 -12.20 -9.78 13.17
CA GLY A 349 -12.55 -8.54 13.86
C GLY A 349 -13.69 -7.77 13.17
N ARG A 350 -14.24 -6.78 13.87
CA ARG A 350 -15.21 -5.85 13.31
C ARG A 350 -14.50 -4.82 12.43
N TRP A 351 -15.01 -4.62 11.21
CA TRP A 351 -14.46 -3.66 10.25
C TRP A 351 -15.39 -2.47 10.00
N CYS A 352 -16.64 -2.53 10.43
CA CYS A 352 -17.58 -1.43 10.31
C CYS A 352 -18.52 -1.34 11.51
N MET A 353 -19.02 -0.13 11.73
CA MET A 353 -20.17 0.20 12.56
C MET A 353 -21.22 0.84 11.64
N ASN A 354 -22.13 1.67 12.16
CA ASN A 354 -23.21 2.24 11.37
C ASN A 354 -22.71 3.31 10.37
N ARG A 355 -21.81 4.19 10.83
CA ARG A 355 -21.29 5.38 10.15
C ARG A 355 -19.77 5.39 10.06
N VAL A 356 -19.13 4.29 10.43
CA VAL A 356 -17.67 4.14 10.40
C VAL A 356 -17.29 2.85 9.74
N ILE A 357 -16.42 2.92 8.73
CA ILE A 357 -15.85 1.76 8.06
C ILE A 357 -14.33 1.86 8.20
N ASN A 358 -13.69 0.81 8.68
CA ASN A 358 -12.24 0.70 8.70
C ASN A 358 -11.77 -0.13 7.52
N TYR A 359 -10.93 0.45 6.69
CA TYR A 359 -10.29 -0.20 5.57
C TYR A 359 -8.78 -0.21 5.78
N VAL A 360 -8.24 -1.39 6.09
CA VAL A 360 -6.79 -1.60 6.07
C VAL A 360 -6.46 -2.27 4.75
N THR A 361 -5.66 -1.57 3.93
CA THR A 361 -5.14 -2.17 2.69
C THR A 361 -4.43 -3.47 3.00
N ALA A 362 -4.73 -4.49 2.20
CA ALA A 362 -4.17 -5.83 2.32
C ALA A 362 -2.67 -5.93 1.97
N THR A 363 -1.92 -4.85 2.15
CA THR A 363 -0.46 -4.81 2.00
C THR A 363 0.28 -5.61 3.07
N GLU A 364 -0.43 -6.22 4.02
CA GLU A 364 0.14 -6.92 5.16
C GLU A 364 -0.61 -8.23 5.52
N TYR A 365 -1.09 -8.96 4.49
CA TYR A 365 -1.68 -10.29 4.63
C TYR A 365 -0.63 -11.39 4.38
N LEU A 366 0.10 -11.85 5.39
CA LEU A 366 1.16 -12.86 5.20
C LEU A 366 0.67 -14.34 5.21
N GLU A 367 -0.62 -14.64 5.40
CA GLU A 367 -1.02 -16.04 5.67
C GLU A 367 -1.93 -16.75 4.64
N LEU A 368 -2.47 -16.09 3.61
CA LEU A 368 -3.44 -16.77 2.72
C LEU A 368 -2.81 -17.55 1.55
N ALA A 369 -1.52 -17.37 1.24
CA ALA A 369 -0.89 -18.07 0.11
C ALA A 369 -0.49 -19.54 0.42
N ASN A 370 -0.60 -20.00 1.66
CA ASN A 370 -0.18 -21.37 2.04
C ASN A 370 -1.35 -22.35 2.27
N ARG A 371 -2.63 -21.95 2.15
CA ARG A 371 -3.76 -22.85 2.50
C ARG A 371 -4.91 -23.00 1.49
N SER A 372 -4.93 -22.30 0.36
CA SER A 372 -6.04 -22.41 -0.59
C SER A 372 -5.69 -23.19 -1.85
N ASN A 373 -5.58 -24.51 -1.71
CA ASN A 373 -6.18 -25.39 -2.72
C ASN A 373 -7.69 -25.19 -2.61
N GLY A 374 -8.21 -24.27 -3.42
CA GLY A 374 -9.65 -24.09 -3.64
C GLY A 374 -10.41 -23.50 -2.46
N ILE A 375 -10.53 -22.17 -2.41
CA ILE A 375 -11.79 -21.47 -2.09
C ILE A 375 -11.66 -20.08 -2.71
N LYS A 376 -12.47 -19.83 -3.73
CA LYS A 376 -12.77 -18.49 -4.23
C LYS A 376 -13.65 -17.81 -3.18
N ARG A 377 -13.17 -16.79 -2.48
CA ARG A 377 -14.03 -15.78 -1.86
C ARG A 377 -13.29 -14.44 -1.93
N GLU A 378 -13.92 -13.55 -2.68
CA GLU A 378 -13.66 -12.12 -2.78
C GLU A 378 -14.22 -11.48 -1.51
N ASP A 379 -13.40 -10.71 -0.78
CA ASP A 379 -13.84 -9.71 0.21
C ASP A 379 -13.48 -8.33 -0.34
#